data_AF-A0A2E3NLL6-F1
#
_entry.id   AF-A0A2E3NLL6-F1
#
_cell.length_a   1.000
_cell.length_b   1.000
_cell.length_c   1.000
_cell.angle_alpha   90.00
_cell.angle_beta   90.00
_cell.angle_gamma   90.00
#
_symmetry.space_group_name_H-M   'P 1'
#
loop_
_entity.id
_entity.type
_entity.pdbx_description
1 polymer ?
#
loop_
_entity_poly.entity_id
_entity_poly.type
_entity_poly.pdbx_seq_one_letter_code
_entity_poly.pdbx_strand_id
1 'polypeptide(L)'
;MLGRLRNEMKMTSRTANQTVKPIRNRFAPLRNALALIAGLSSICMSVAAAGYEVTEEMLPTDLRMHLELESVPIHNNFTRRLVFHHEDGSRKVVPVRFSRSSHLVYEGAVTHTGLARLKSIVEPDNRSFWDAMTFENAGGSTALVIRRLEIEIEYANTCCGREEWALIGLVENQYLDAGTSVLTVDSEAGRREHAIDHLGLTTDEFLALPVALREFLHDVGKSGSSASPDGERDEKYTDGDDQSLCSETVSWYYHQFGVRIDGEDFRDIHVHSQIHDAFHDADRLYCYHASRNQWIKRDADYHWVYGDTYVPRPGDYLDRKSTGTSSGDDGHAMVIVDWDESRLVAETIDGPYNINFRPVDVDAHEDDGTDYCVGRIPFND
;
A
#
# COMPACT_ATOMS: atom_id res chain seq x y z
N MET A 1 40.14 -61.34 -4.29
CA MET A 1 39.05 -61.40 -3.29
C MET A 1 38.25 -60.11 -3.44
N LEU A 2 37.32 -59.98 -4.39
CA LEU A 2 35.91 -60.43 -4.34
C LEU A 2 35.14 -59.91 -3.11
N GLY A 3 34.11 -59.09 -3.36
CA GLY A 3 33.09 -58.77 -2.35
C GLY A 3 32.27 -57.50 -2.60
N ARG A 4 31.44 -57.48 -3.66
CA ARG A 4 30.29 -56.57 -3.79
C ARG A 4 29.31 -56.80 -2.64
N LEU A 5 28.62 -55.74 -2.17
CA LEU A 5 27.18 -55.79 -1.91
C LEU A 5 26.58 -54.38 -2.08
N ARG A 6 25.58 -54.32 -2.98
CA ARG A 6 24.59 -53.26 -3.20
C ARG A 6 23.35 -53.56 -2.34
N ASN A 7 22.45 -52.57 -2.30
CA ASN A 7 21.04 -52.56 -1.85
C ASN A 7 20.86 -51.87 -0.49
N GLU A 8 19.89 -50.99 -0.25
CA GLU A 8 18.65 -50.69 -0.97
C GLU A 8 18.10 -49.32 -0.55
N MET A 9 17.38 -48.67 -1.47
CA MET A 9 16.55 -47.49 -1.25
C MET A 9 15.48 -47.75 -0.19
N LYS A 10 15.27 -46.79 0.72
CA LYS A 10 13.91 -46.45 1.19
C LYS A 10 13.73 -44.94 1.19
N MET A 11 12.97 -44.49 0.19
CA MET A 11 12.21 -43.25 0.25
C MET A 11 11.21 -43.35 1.41
N THR A 12 11.17 -42.33 2.26
CA THR A 12 9.93 -41.96 2.95
C THR A 12 9.67 -40.48 2.69
N SER A 13 8.50 -40.27 2.13
CA SER A 13 7.95 -39.06 1.54
C SER A 13 7.90 -37.88 2.51
N ARG A 14 8.33 -36.72 1.99
CA ARG A 14 7.96 -35.39 2.49
C ARG A 14 6.46 -35.18 2.29
N THR A 15 5.73 -34.94 3.37
CA THR A 15 4.45 -34.21 3.33
C THR A 15 4.77 -32.74 3.59
N ALA A 16 5.04 -32.01 2.50
CA ALA A 16 5.03 -30.55 2.51
C ALA A 16 3.57 -30.12 2.31
N ASN A 17 2.94 -29.56 3.35
CA ASN A 17 1.77 -28.71 3.17
C ASN A 17 2.26 -27.40 2.57
N GLN A 18 2.35 -27.36 1.24
CA GLN A 18 2.41 -26.10 0.51
C GLN A 18 0.99 -25.57 0.41
N THR A 19 0.72 -24.48 1.12
CA THR A 19 -0.39 -23.59 0.79
C THR A 19 -0.03 -22.96 -0.55
N VAL A 20 -0.59 -23.50 -1.63
CA VAL A 20 -0.42 -23.00 -2.99
C VAL A 20 -1.16 -21.67 -3.08
N LYS A 21 -0.43 -20.55 -3.07
CA LYS A 21 -0.95 -19.28 -3.61
C LYS A 21 -1.17 -19.48 -5.12
N PRO A 22 -2.29 -19.04 -5.70
CA PRO A 22 -2.56 -19.25 -7.12
C PRO A 22 -1.54 -18.48 -7.96
N ILE A 23 -0.73 -19.23 -8.71
CA ILE A 23 0.12 -18.70 -9.79
C ILE A 23 -0.83 -18.09 -10.84
N ARG A 24 -0.82 -16.76 -10.97
CA ARG A 24 -1.51 -16.04 -12.05
C ARG A 24 -0.84 -16.42 -13.38
N ASN A 25 -1.36 -17.44 -14.06
CA ASN A 25 -0.96 -17.78 -15.42
C ASN A 25 -1.52 -16.74 -16.40
N ARG A 26 -0.69 -15.77 -16.82
CA ARG A 26 -0.99 -14.87 -17.94
C ARG A 26 -0.53 -15.49 -19.27
N PHE A 27 -1.43 -16.16 -19.99
CA PHE A 27 -1.37 -16.36 -21.44
C PHE A 27 -2.81 -16.49 -22.00
N ALA A 28 -3.20 -15.56 -22.88
CA ALA A 28 -4.49 -15.50 -23.57
C ALA A 28 -4.57 -16.49 -24.77
N PRO A 29 -5.67 -16.52 -25.57
CA PRO A 29 -7.07 -16.77 -25.22
C PRO A 29 -7.64 -17.96 -26.03
N LEU A 30 -8.75 -18.59 -25.59
CA LEU A 30 -9.59 -19.40 -26.47
C LEU A 30 -11.08 -19.25 -26.12
N ARG A 31 -11.82 -18.88 -27.16
CA ARG A 31 -13.26 -18.60 -27.20
C ARG A 31 -14.15 -19.84 -27.00
N ASN A 32 -15.39 -19.53 -26.62
CA ASN A 32 -16.65 -20.31 -26.69
C ASN A 32 -16.91 -21.32 -25.56
N ALA A 33 -17.94 -21.09 -24.72
CA ALA A 33 -19.32 -21.48 -25.02
C ALA A 33 -20.29 -21.11 -23.87
N LEU A 34 -21.56 -21.03 -24.24
CA LEU A 34 -22.76 -20.59 -23.53
C LEU A 34 -23.15 -21.36 -22.24
N ALA A 35 -23.95 -20.62 -21.45
CA ALA A 35 -25.20 -21.00 -20.77
C ALA A 35 -25.18 -21.45 -19.28
N LEU A 36 -25.75 -20.55 -18.47
CA LEU A 36 -26.93 -20.73 -17.60
C LEU A 36 -26.83 -21.74 -16.43
N ILE A 37 -26.96 -21.26 -15.19
CA ILE A 37 -28.17 -21.41 -14.36
C ILE A 37 -28.02 -20.64 -13.03
N ALA A 38 -29.15 -20.09 -12.63
CA ALA A 38 -29.41 -19.20 -11.51
C ALA A 38 -29.18 -19.80 -10.12
N GLY A 39 -28.92 -18.87 -9.20
CA GLY A 39 -29.59 -18.83 -7.90
C GLY A 39 -28.79 -19.38 -6.73
N LEU A 40 -28.37 -18.48 -5.82
CA LEU A 40 -28.84 -18.46 -4.44
C LEU A 40 -28.20 -17.29 -3.66
N SER A 41 -29.07 -16.38 -3.21
CA SER A 41 -29.03 -15.73 -1.90
C SER A 41 -27.82 -14.86 -1.58
N SER A 42 -27.87 -13.63 -2.09
CA SER A 42 -27.20 -12.48 -1.50
C SER A 42 -27.62 -12.29 -0.04
N ILE A 43 -26.66 -12.41 0.86
CA ILE A 43 -26.64 -11.67 2.13
C ILE A 43 -25.71 -10.48 1.86
N CYS A 44 -26.19 -9.48 1.13
CA CYS A 44 -25.51 -8.19 1.05
C CYS A 44 -25.77 -7.48 2.38
N MET A 45 -24.76 -7.45 3.24
CA MET A 45 -24.69 -6.42 4.27
C MET A 45 -24.50 -5.09 3.53
N SER A 46 -25.51 -4.23 3.62
CA SER A 46 -25.45 -2.85 3.16
C SER A 46 -24.28 -2.15 3.85
N VAL A 47 -23.19 -1.91 3.13
CA VAL A 47 -22.16 -0.95 3.55
C VAL A 47 -22.75 0.41 3.22
N ALA A 48 -23.44 1.01 4.20
CA ALA A 48 -23.81 2.41 4.10
C ALA A 48 -22.53 3.22 3.87
N ALA A 49 -22.58 4.10 2.87
CA ALA A 49 -21.55 5.06 2.53
C ALA A 49 -21.06 5.77 3.81
N ALA A 50 -19.88 5.39 4.27
CA ALA A 50 -19.17 6.15 5.28
C ALA A 50 -18.61 7.38 4.57
N GLY A 51 -19.29 8.52 4.75
CA GLY A 51 -18.62 9.80 4.59
C GLY A 51 -17.40 9.81 5.51
N TYR A 52 -16.28 10.35 5.04
CA TYR A 52 -15.11 10.57 5.88
C TYR A 52 -15.45 11.61 6.95
N GLU A 53 -16.00 11.17 8.08
CA GLU A 53 -15.90 11.98 9.30
C GLU A 53 -14.42 11.93 9.70
N VAL A 54 -13.73 13.06 9.55
CA VAL A 54 -12.40 13.30 10.14
C VAL A 54 -12.62 13.40 11.66
N THR A 55 -12.91 12.28 12.28
CA THR A 55 -13.12 12.17 13.72
C THR A 55 -12.22 11.05 14.23
N GLU A 56 -11.25 11.47 15.05
CA GLU A 56 -10.17 10.68 15.66
C GLU A 56 -8.93 10.48 14.77
N GLU A 57 -7.83 11.12 15.20
CA GLU A 57 -6.48 11.02 14.67
C GLU A 57 -6.15 9.58 14.23
N MET A 58 -5.95 9.33 12.93
CA MET A 58 -5.54 8.02 12.39
C MET A 58 -4.08 7.75 12.75
N LEU A 59 -3.84 7.53 14.05
CA LEU A 59 -2.54 7.27 14.64
C LEU A 59 -2.23 5.78 14.63
N PRO A 60 -0.95 5.41 14.64
CA PRO A 60 -0.55 4.05 14.91
C PRO A 60 -1.17 3.52 16.21
N THR A 61 -1.88 2.41 16.11
CA THR A 61 -2.52 1.73 17.25
C THR A 61 -1.71 0.56 17.75
N ASP A 62 -0.95 -0.08 16.87
CA ASP A 62 -0.13 -1.23 17.20
C ASP A 62 1.04 -1.39 16.22
N LEU A 63 2.05 -2.14 16.64
CA LEU A 63 3.19 -2.55 15.81
C LEU A 63 3.57 -3.98 16.16
N ARG A 64 3.58 -4.82 15.13
CA ARG A 64 3.92 -6.24 15.20
C ARG A 64 5.24 -6.48 14.52
N MET A 65 6.04 -7.34 15.13
CA MET A 65 7.28 -7.81 14.51
C MET A 65 7.30 -9.33 14.52
N HIS A 66 7.34 -9.95 13.35
CA HIS A 66 7.51 -11.38 13.22
C HIS A 66 8.99 -11.70 12.99
N LEU A 67 9.62 -12.43 13.91
CA LEU A 67 11.05 -12.72 13.88
C LEU A 67 11.30 -14.23 13.83
N GLU A 68 11.87 -14.67 12.71
CA GLU A 68 12.38 -16.02 12.51
C GLU A 68 13.91 -16.05 12.60
N LEU A 69 14.44 -16.98 13.39
CA LEU A 69 15.86 -17.14 13.63
C LEU A 69 16.40 -18.45 13.03
N GLU A 70 17.70 -18.49 12.75
CA GLU A 70 18.37 -19.73 12.34
C GLU A 70 18.90 -20.55 13.54
N SER A 71 19.07 -19.89 14.68
CA SER A 71 19.60 -20.53 15.89
C SER A 71 18.92 -20.01 17.15
N VAL A 72 18.90 -20.85 18.19
CA VAL A 72 18.23 -20.52 19.45
C VAL A 72 19.05 -19.45 20.17
N PRO A 73 18.48 -18.25 20.43
CA PRO A 73 19.17 -17.22 21.18
C PRO A 73 19.35 -17.63 22.66
N ILE A 74 20.31 -16.99 23.33
CA ILE A 74 20.64 -17.26 24.75
C ILE A 74 19.42 -17.08 25.66
N HIS A 75 18.52 -16.15 25.32
CA HIS A 75 17.31 -15.86 26.09
C HIS A 75 16.04 -16.08 25.27
N ASN A 76 15.03 -16.71 25.88
CA ASN A 76 13.71 -16.92 25.26
C ASN A 76 12.85 -15.64 25.20
N ASN A 77 13.23 -14.59 25.93
CA ASN A 77 12.58 -13.29 25.89
C ASN A 77 13.67 -12.22 25.92
N PHE A 78 13.51 -11.19 25.10
CA PHE A 78 14.46 -10.08 25.02
C PHE A 78 13.78 -8.83 24.49
N THR A 79 14.43 -7.69 24.65
CA THR A 79 13.96 -6.40 24.12
C THR A 79 14.95 -5.89 23.09
N ARG A 80 14.43 -5.33 22.00
CA ARG A 80 15.19 -4.62 20.96
C ARG A 80 14.57 -3.25 20.74
N ARG A 81 15.24 -2.42 19.97
CA ARG A 81 14.72 -1.10 19.59
C ARG A 81 14.50 -1.08 18.10
N LEU A 82 13.31 -0.69 17.69
CA LEU A 82 13.08 -0.18 16.35
C LEU A 82 13.30 1.33 16.41
N VAL A 83 14.17 1.85 15.56
CA VAL A 83 14.52 3.28 15.54
C VAL A 83 14.16 3.83 14.18
N PHE A 84 13.34 4.87 14.21
CA PHE A 84 12.90 5.66 13.08
C PHE A 84 13.80 6.89 13.00
N HIS A 85 14.42 7.11 11.85
CA HIS A 85 15.32 8.24 11.60
C HIS A 85 14.69 9.18 10.59
N HIS A 86 14.78 10.48 10.88
CA HIS A 86 14.36 11.55 9.98
C HIS A 86 15.61 12.17 9.31
N GLU A 87 15.41 12.82 8.17
CA GLU A 87 16.47 13.47 7.38
C GLU A 87 17.27 14.52 8.19
N ASP A 88 16.63 15.22 9.13
CA ASP A 88 17.28 16.21 9.99
C ASP A 88 18.20 15.59 11.08
N GLY A 89 18.28 14.26 11.14
CA GLY A 89 19.08 13.51 12.09
C GLY A 89 18.38 13.26 13.44
N SER A 90 17.15 13.73 13.62
CA SER A 90 16.33 13.37 14.77
C SER A 90 15.87 11.91 14.68
N ARG A 91 15.57 11.32 15.84
CA ARG A 91 15.21 9.89 15.92
C ARG A 91 14.12 9.59 16.94
N LYS A 92 13.25 8.66 16.59
CA LYS A 92 12.21 8.11 17.47
C LYS A 92 12.49 6.64 17.74
N VAL A 93 12.55 6.30 19.02
CA VAL A 93 12.99 4.97 19.49
C VAL A 93 11.80 4.24 20.09
N VAL A 94 11.43 3.13 19.46
CA VAL A 94 10.33 2.27 19.89
C VAL A 94 10.91 0.97 20.48
N PRO A 95 10.85 0.78 21.81
CA PRO A 95 11.26 -0.48 22.43
C PRO A 95 10.23 -1.57 22.15
N VAL A 96 10.70 -2.68 21.59
CA VAL A 96 9.90 -3.86 21.23
C VAL A 96 10.33 -5.05 22.06
N ARG A 97 9.36 -5.71 22.70
CA ARG A 97 9.61 -6.90 23.50
C ARG A 97 9.28 -8.14 22.66
N PHE A 98 10.27 -9.01 22.50
CA PHE A 98 10.12 -10.29 21.83
C PHE A 98 9.83 -11.39 22.84
N SER A 99 8.82 -12.19 22.53
CA SER A 99 8.49 -13.43 23.22
C SER A 99 8.45 -14.57 22.24
N ARG A 100 9.03 -15.70 22.63
CA ARG A 100 9.06 -16.91 21.81
C ARG A 100 7.65 -17.45 21.58
N SER A 101 7.20 -17.51 20.34
CA SER A 101 5.94 -18.15 19.95
C SER A 101 6.14 -19.63 19.64
N SER A 102 7.25 -20.00 18.98
CA SER A 102 7.56 -21.41 18.67
C SER A 102 9.07 -21.68 18.59
N HIS A 103 9.49 -22.81 17.99
CA HIS A 103 10.92 -23.09 17.82
C HIS A 103 11.52 -22.11 16.80
N LEU A 104 12.43 -21.25 17.27
CA LEU A 104 13.10 -20.21 16.48
C LEU A 104 12.20 -19.07 15.98
N VAL A 105 10.94 -19.02 16.40
CA VAL A 105 10.00 -17.96 16.03
C VAL A 105 9.63 -17.14 17.27
N TYR A 106 9.66 -15.82 17.11
CA TYR A 106 9.42 -14.83 18.15
C TYR A 106 8.47 -13.76 17.63
N GLU A 107 7.47 -13.41 18.42
CA GLU A 107 6.64 -12.24 18.16
C GLU A 107 7.14 -11.06 19.00
N GLY A 108 7.34 -9.94 18.34
CA GLY A 108 7.61 -8.65 18.94
C GLY A 108 6.33 -7.84 19.09
N ALA A 109 6.10 -7.34 20.29
CA ALA A 109 5.03 -6.39 20.57
C ALA A 109 5.60 -5.10 21.17
N VAL A 110 5.01 -3.97 20.81
CA VAL A 110 5.34 -2.69 21.45
C VAL A 110 4.93 -2.69 22.91
N THR A 111 5.78 -2.10 23.75
CA THR A 111 5.41 -1.81 25.13
C THR A 111 4.42 -0.63 25.18
N HIS A 112 3.74 -0.39 26.31
CA HIS A 112 2.89 0.79 26.44
C HIS A 112 3.66 2.11 26.18
N THR A 113 4.90 2.22 26.67
CA THR A 113 5.81 3.33 26.34
C THR A 113 6.20 3.33 24.86
N GLY A 114 6.35 2.15 24.25
CA GLY A 114 6.60 1.98 22.83
C GLY A 114 5.44 2.48 21.97
N LEU A 115 4.19 2.23 22.36
CA LEU A 115 3.01 2.72 21.66
C LEU A 115 2.90 4.25 21.71
N ALA A 116 3.19 4.88 22.85
CA ALA A 116 3.22 6.35 22.90
C ALA A 116 4.31 6.94 21.98
N ARG A 117 5.46 6.27 21.84
CA ARG A 117 6.51 6.66 20.90
C ARG A 117 6.14 6.35 19.45
N LEU A 118 5.41 5.27 19.21
CA LEU A 118 4.88 4.91 17.90
C LEU A 118 3.88 5.96 17.44
N LYS A 119 2.93 6.38 18.28
CA LYS A 119 2.02 7.49 17.98
C LYS A 119 2.78 8.77 17.66
N SER A 120 3.89 9.01 18.36
CA SER A 120 4.71 10.18 18.05
C SER A 120 5.43 10.10 16.71
N ILE A 121 5.53 8.97 16.00
CA ILE A 121 6.15 8.94 14.65
C ILE A 121 5.28 9.63 13.59
N VAL A 122 4.03 9.92 13.95
CA VAL A 122 3.20 10.85 13.19
C VAL A 122 3.59 12.25 13.68
N GLU A 123 4.16 13.06 12.79
CA GLU A 123 4.44 14.47 13.06
C GLU A 123 3.13 15.26 13.22
N PRO A 124 3.17 16.47 13.82
CA PRO A 124 2.14 17.47 13.55
C PRO A 124 1.91 17.51 12.05
N ASP A 125 0.67 17.61 11.61
CA ASP A 125 0.34 17.55 10.19
C ASP A 125 0.54 16.12 9.65
N ASN A 126 0.17 15.13 10.46
CA ASN A 126 0.09 13.70 10.15
C ASN A 126 1.16 13.10 9.21
N ARG A 127 2.34 13.70 9.07
CA ARG A 127 3.37 13.15 8.19
C ARG A 127 4.11 12.05 8.92
N SER A 128 4.48 11.01 8.18
CA SER A 128 5.40 10.01 8.71
C SER A 128 6.78 10.62 8.95
N PHE A 129 7.23 10.61 10.20
CA PHE A 129 8.50 11.15 10.66
C PHE A 129 9.75 10.49 10.05
N TRP A 130 9.64 9.37 9.34
CA TRP A 130 10.81 8.54 9.06
C TRP A 130 11.14 8.38 7.59
N ASP A 131 12.43 8.48 7.30
CA ASP A 131 13.04 8.20 6.00
C ASP A 131 13.77 6.85 6.03
N ALA A 132 14.32 6.49 7.19
CA ALA A 132 15.02 5.24 7.42
C ALA A 132 14.60 4.57 8.74
N MET A 133 14.76 3.25 8.79
CA MET A 133 14.51 2.46 9.98
C MET A 133 15.70 1.56 10.30
N THR A 134 15.97 1.37 11.59
CA THR A 134 16.99 0.43 12.06
C THR A 134 16.50 -0.41 13.23
N PHE A 135 16.94 -1.66 13.28
CA PHE A 135 16.70 -2.59 14.37
C PHE A 135 17.97 -2.75 15.22
N GLU A 136 17.91 -2.37 16.49
CA GLU A 136 19.07 -2.28 17.37
C GLU A 136 19.03 -3.27 18.55
N ASN A 137 20.21 -3.79 18.90
CA ASN A 137 20.42 -4.57 20.13
C ASN A 137 20.71 -3.68 21.35
N ALA A 138 21.24 -2.47 21.12
CA ALA A 138 21.42 -1.42 22.14
C ALA A 138 22.06 -1.87 23.46
N GLY A 139 23.09 -2.73 23.39
CA GLY A 139 23.82 -3.25 24.56
C GLY A 139 23.32 -4.59 25.08
N GLY A 140 22.38 -5.26 24.39
CA GLY A 140 21.89 -6.58 24.77
C GLY A 140 22.94 -7.69 24.64
N SER A 141 22.90 -8.67 25.54
CA SER A 141 23.86 -9.79 25.55
C SER A 141 23.59 -10.87 24.48
N THR A 142 22.48 -10.78 23.77
CA THR A 142 21.98 -11.83 22.89
C THR A 142 22.17 -11.41 21.43
N ALA A 143 23.01 -12.13 20.70
CA ALA A 143 23.07 -12.02 19.24
C ALA A 143 21.89 -12.75 18.60
N LEU A 144 21.47 -12.30 17.41
CA LEU A 144 20.39 -12.88 16.62
C LEU A 144 20.90 -13.23 15.22
N VAL A 145 20.79 -14.49 14.82
CA VAL A 145 20.95 -14.92 13.43
C VAL A 145 19.57 -14.93 12.81
N ILE A 146 19.24 -13.85 12.09
CA ILE A 146 17.91 -13.55 11.58
C ILE A 146 17.73 -14.22 10.23
N ARG A 147 16.80 -15.18 10.16
CA ARG A 147 16.35 -15.72 8.88
C ARG A 147 15.43 -14.72 8.19
N ARG A 148 14.43 -14.22 8.94
CA ARG A 148 13.43 -13.27 8.46
C ARG A 148 12.95 -12.39 9.61
N LEU A 149 12.80 -11.10 9.35
CA LEU A 149 12.16 -10.14 10.24
C LEU A 149 11.15 -9.32 9.40
N GLU A 150 9.88 -9.41 9.77
CA GLU A 150 8.81 -8.58 9.23
C GLU A 150 8.35 -7.57 10.29
N ILE A 151 8.02 -6.37 9.85
CA ILE A 151 7.54 -5.28 10.70
C ILE A 151 6.28 -4.70 10.08
N GLU A 152 5.18 -4.79 10.81
CA GLU A 152 3.88 -4.30 10.39
C GLU A 152 3.37 -3.26 11.39
N ILE A 153 2.67 -2.26 10.88
CA ILE A 153 2.04 -1.21 11.67
C ILE A 153 0.55 -1.19 11.39
N GLU A 154 -0.24 -0.98 12.44
CA GLU A 154 -1.69 -0.82 12.37
C GLU A 154 -2.03 0.63 12.69
N TYR A 155 -3.03 1.18 11.99
CA TYR A 155 -3.54 2.52 12.23
C TYR A 155 -4.99 2.48 12.71
N ALA A 156 -5.35 3.41 13.61
CA ALA A 156 -6.73 3.56 14.04
C ALA A 156 -7.65 3.90 12.86
N ASN A 157 -8.89 3.41 12.92
CA ASN A 157 -9.96 3.80 12.01
C ASN A 157 -9.66 3.56 10.51
N THR A 158 -8.78 2.60 10.20
CA THR A 158 -8.62 2.10 8.83
C THR A 158 -9.96 1.52 8.35
N CYS A 159 -10.60 2.21 7.42
CA CYS A 159 -11.92 1.86 6.89
C CYS A 159 -11.84 1.46 5.41
N CYS A 160 -13.00 1.10 4.83
CA CYS A 160 -13.20 1.04 3.36
C CYS A 160 -12.35 0.05 2.56
N GLY A 161 -12.00 -1.11 3.14
CA GLY A 161 -11.35 -2.20 2.43
C GLY A 161 -9.83 -2.05 2.27
N ARG A 162 -9.22 -1.09 2.97
CA ARG A 162 -7.77 -0.99 3.16
C ARG A 162 -7.24 -2.16 3.98
N GLU A 163 -6.00 -2.55 3.77
CA GLU A 163 -5.34 -3.49 4.68
C GLU A 163 -5.18 -2.84 6.06
N GLU A 164 -5.63 -3.53 7.11
CA GLU A 164 -5.54 -3.08 8.51
C GLU A 164 -4.09 -2.96 8.98
N TRP A 165 -3.20 -3.78 8.41
CA TRP A 165 -1.78 -3.85 8.73
C TRP A 165 -0.96 -3.53 7.49
N ALA A 166 -0.01 -2.62 7.62
CA ALA A 166 0.91 -2.27 6.55
C ALA A 166 2.31 -2.74 6.86
N LEU A 167 2.92 -3.48 5.93
CA LEU A 167 4.30 -3.91 6.05
C LEU A 167 5.23 -2.72 5.82
N ILE A 168 5.89 -2.28 6.88
CA ILE A 168 6.83 -1.13 6.85
C ILE A 168 8.29 -1.57 6.77
N GLY A 169 8.60 -2.83 7.07
CA GLY A 169 9.97 -3.35 7.02
C GLY A 169 10.06 -4.85 6.83
N LEU A 170 11.00 -5.27 5.98
CA LEU A 170 11.35 -6.66 5.74
C LEU A 170 12.88 -6.80 5.71
N VAL A 171 13.39 -7.82 6.40
CA VAL A 171 14.83 -8.13 6.46
C VAL A 171 15.02 -9.63 6.40
N GLU A 172 15.94 -10.11 5.56
CA GLU A 172 16.23 -11.53 5.43
C GLU A 172 17.72 -11.85 5.52
N ASN A 173 18.03 -12.99 6.12
CA ASN A 173 19.37 -13.58 6.17
C ASN A 173 20.44 -12.62 6.72
N GLN A 174 20.11 -11.95 7.82
CA GLN A 174 20.99 -10.96 8.47
C GLN A 174 21.44 -11.41 9.85
N TYR A 175 22.43 -10.68 10.39
CA TYR A 175 22.95 -10.93 11.72
C TYR A 175 22.92 -9.65 12.56
N LEU A 176 22.40 -9.76 13.78
CA LEU A 176 22.45 -8.69 14.78
C LEU A 176 23.32 -9.15 15.95
N ASP A 177 24.53 -8.58 16.02
CA ASP A 177 25.54 -8.91 17.03
C ASP A 177 25.08 -8.61 18.47
N ALA A 178 25.71 -9.29 19.43
CA ALA A 178 25.61 -8.91 20.84
C ALA A 178 26.28 -7.56 21.11
N GLY A 179 25.86 -6.87 22.17
CA GLY A 179 26.33 -5.53 22.52
C GLY A 179 25.63 -4.44 21.72
N THR A 180 26.38 -3.44 21.26
CA THR A 180 25.85 -2.33 20.47
C THR A 180 25.96 -2.68 18.99
N SER A 181 24.90 -3.28 18.46
CA SER A 181 24.75 -3.62 17.05
C SER A 181 23.48 -3.00 16.50
N VAL A 182 23.54 -2.62 15.23
CA VAL A 182 22.49 -1.95 14.47
C VAL A 182 22.37 -2.65 13.14
N LEU A 183 21.14 -2.95 12.76
CA LEU A 183 20.78 -3.48 11.46
C LEU A 183 19.88 -2.46 10.77
N THR A 184 20.19 -2.10 9.53
CA THR A 184 19.27 -1.31 8.72
C THR A 184 18.10 -2.20 8.36
N VAL A 185 16.90 -1.76 8.73
CA VAL A 185 15.67 -2.35 8.21
C VAL A 185 15.47 -1.69 6.86
N ASP A 186 15.81 -2.43 5.80
CA ASP A 186 16.00 -1.90 4.45
C ASP A 186 14.74 -1.16 3.99
N SER A 187 14.77 0.15 4.15
CA SER A 187 13.60 0.99 3.94
C SER A 187 13.27 1.01 2.45
N GLU A 188 14.26 1.12 1.57
CA GLU A 188 14.00 1.23 0.14
C GLU A 188 13.93 -0.13 -0.56
N ALA A 189 14.92 -1.01 -0.38
CA ALA A 189 14.94 -2.27 -1.10
C ALA A 189 13.93 -3.28 -0.52
N GLY A 190 13.72 -3.28 0.80
CA GLY A 190 12.71 -4.14 1.44
C GLY A 190 11.29 -3.75 1.06
N ARG A 191 10.96 -2.45 0.98
CA ARG A 191 9.65 -1.98 0.51
C ARG A 191 9.45 -2.22 -0.99
N ARG A 192 10.51 -2.07 -1.79
CA ARG A 192 10.50 -2.48 -3.20
C ARG A 192 10.21 -3.98 -3.34
N GLU A 193 10.93 -4.83 -2.60
CA GLU A 193 10.72 -6.28 -2.65
C GLU A 193 9.31 -6.67 -2.23
N HIS A 194 8.77 -6.01 -1.20
CA HIS A 194 7.38 -6.18 -0.81
C HIS A 194 6.41 -5.78 -1.94
N ALA A 195 6.59 -4.62 -2.56
CA ALA A 195 5.77 -4.19 -3.68
C ALA A 195 5.86 -5.16 -4.87
N ILE A 196 7.06 -5.64 -5.20
CA ILE A 196 7.30 -6.67 -6.22
C ILE A 196 6.52 -7.95 -5.89
N ASP A 197 6.64 -8.45 -4.66
CA ASP A 197 5.98 -9.67 -4.22
C ASP A 197 4.45 -9.54 -4.16
N HIS A 198 3.94 -8.40 -3.66
CA HIS A 198 2.51 -8.11 -3.55
C HIS A 198 1.85 -8.06 -4.93
N LEU A 199 2.48 -7.33 -5.85
CA LEU A 199 1.98 -7.14 -7.21
C LEU A 199 2.30 -8.34 -8.12
N GLY A 200 3.14 -9.28 -7.65
CA GLY A 200 3.60 -10.42 -8.43
C GLY A 200 4.44 -10.02 -9.65
N LEU A 201 5.22 -8.93 -9.52
CA LEU A 201 6.09 -8.41 -10.55
C LEU A 201 7.47 -9.09 -10.50
N THR A 202 8.22 -8.96 -11.58
CA THR A 202 9.67 -9.11 -11.60
C THR A 202 10.35 -7.77 -11.28
N THR A 203 11.64 -7.79 -10.93
CA THR A 203 12.41 -6.55 -10.74
C THR A 203 12.42 -5.66 -11.99
N ASP A 204 12.53 -6.25 -13.18
CA ASP A 204 12.51 -5.50 -14.44
C ASP A 204 11.15 -4.84 -14.69
N GLU A 205 10.04 -5.54 -14.38
CA GLU A 205 8.69 -4.97 -14.47
C GLU A 205 8.48 -3.84 -13.46
N PHE A 206 8.97 -4.00 -12.23
CA PHE A 206 8.93 -2.91 -11.24
C PHE A 206 9.73 -1.70 -11.71
N LEU A 207 10.94 -1.91 -12.25
CA LEU A 207 11.76 -0.82 -12.77
C LEU A 207 11.15 -0.17 -14.03
N ALA A 208 10.25 -0.84 -14.73
CA ALA A 208 9.50 -0.28 -15.85
C ALA A 208 8.30 0.58 -15.42
N LEU A 209 7.89 0.53 -14.15
CA LEU A 209 6.81 1.40 -13.63
C LEU A 209 7.22 2.88 -13.70
N PRO A 210 6.25 3.81 -13.86
CA PRO A 210 6.50 5.24 -13.77
C PRO A 210 7.22 5.59 -12.46
N VAL A 211 8.19 6.50 -12.53
CA VAL A 211 9.01 6.89 -11.37
C VAL A 211 8.12 7.30 -10.20
N ALA A 212 7.13 8.17 -10.43
CA ALA A 212 6.18 8.59 -9.42
C ALA A 212 5.51 7.42 -8.69
N LEU A 213 5.12 6.36 -9.43
CA LEU A 213 4.50 5.18 -8.84
C LEU A 213 5.49 4.35 -8.03
N ARG A 214 6.74 4.18 -8.49
CA ARG A 214 7.76 3.45 -7.72
C ARG A 214 8.03 4.14 -6.38
N GLU A 215 8.10 5.46 -6.39
CA GLU A 215 8.29 6.27 -5.20
C GLU A 215 7.07 6.21 -4.28
N PHE A 216 5.86 6.15 -4.85
CA PHE A 216 4.64 5.95 -4.06
C PHE A 216 4.63 4.57 -3.36
N LEU A 217 5.07 3.53 -4.05
CA LEU A 217 5.24 2.18 -3.49
C LEU A 217 6.29 2.16 -2.37
N HIS A 218 7.29 3.05 -2.42
CA HIS A 218 8.27 3.21 -1.34
C HIS A 218 7.71 3.86 -0.09
N ASP A 219 6.50 4.41 -0.09
CA ASP A 219 5.90 5.04 1.09
C ASP A 219 4.69 4.27 1.62
N VAL A 220 4.45 3.05 1.13
CA VAL A 220 3.46 2.14 1.74
C VAL A 220 3.73 1.97 3.24
N GLY A 221 2.66 2.10 4.03
CA GLY A 221 2.66 2.09 5.49
C GLY A 221 2.99 3.43 6.14
N LYS A 222 3.40 4.44 5.36
CA LYS A 222 3.49 5.83 5.84
C LYS A 222 2.12 6.50 5.79
N SER A 223 1.93 7.41 6.72
CA SER A 223 0.94 8.49 6.67
C SER A 223 1.31 9.55 5.63
N GLY A 224 0.38 9.87 4.73
CA GLY A 224 0.55 10.64 3.49
C GLY A 224 -0.29 11.91 3.39
N SER A 225 -0.64 12.56 4.51
CA SER A 225 -1.30 13.88 4.52
C SER A 225 -0.97 14.67 5.78
N SER A 226 -1.21 15.99 5.71
CA SER A 226 -1.32 16.91 6.82
C SER A 226 -2.72 17.04 7.40
N ALA A 227 -2.89 16.70 8.68
CA ALA A 227 -3.95 17.32 9.48
C ALA A 227 -3.31 18.16 10.58
N SER A 228 -3.30 19.48 10.43
CA SER A 228 -2.76 20.37 11.47
C SER A 228 -3.86 21.01 12.30
N PRO A 229 -3.82 20.91 13.64
CA PRO A 229 -4.48 21.85 14.52
C PRO A 229 -3.55 22.99 15.01
N ASP A 230 -2.22 22.91 14.83
CA ASP A 230 -1.25 23.71 15.59
C ASP A 230 -0.11 24.32 14.74
N GLY A 231 -0.47 25.27 13.87
CA GLY A 231 0.22 26.57 13.74
C GLY A 231 1.64 26.69 13.15
N GLU A 232 2.42 25.63 12.97
CA GLU A 232 3.62 25.68 12.12
C GLU A 232 3.23 25.33 10.67
N ARG A 233 3.07 26.38 9.85
CA ARG A 233 2.65 26.28 8.46
C ARG A 233 3.71 25.56 7.61
N ASP A 234 3.38 24.38 7.08
CA ASP A 234 4.04 23.88 5.88
C ASP A 234 3.58 24.75 4.68
N GLU A 235 4.52 25.35 3.94
CA GLU A 235 4.24 26.08 2.69
C GLU A 235 3.61 25.17 1.60
N LYS A 236 3.58 23.86 1.85
CA LYS A 236 2.94 22.81 1.05
C LYS A 236 1.42 22.73 1.24
N TYR A 237 0.87 23.20 2.37
CA TYR A 237 -0.52 22.94 2.79
C TYR A 237 -1.19 24.19 3.36
N THR A 238 -1.58 25.13 2.49
CA THR A 238 -2.12 26.42 2.94
C THR A 238 -3.63 26.42 3.14
N ASP A 239 -4.04 26.77 4.36
CA ASP A 239 -5.30 27.40 4.77
C ASP A 239 -6.61 26.72 4.28
N GLY A 240 -7.04 25.62 4.93
CA GLY A 240 -8.43 25.15 4.80
C GLY A 240 -8.72 23.89 5.60
N ASP A 241 -9.94 23.76 6.14
CA ASP A 241 -10.43 22.53 6.78
C ASP A 241 -10.19 21.32 5.85
N ASP A 242 -9.32 20.41 6.28
CA ASP A 242 -8.78 19.23 5.61
C ASP A 242 -9.87 18.21 5.16
N GLN A 243 -10.63 18.53 4.11
CA GLN A 243 -11.71 17.68 3.59
C GLN A 243 -11.33 16.82 2.37
N SER A 244 -10.12 16.98 1.78
CA SER A 244 -9.75 16.30 0.51
C SER A 244 -8.40 15.57 0.53
N LEU A 245 -8.09 14.90 1.64
CA LEU A 245 -6.76 14.31 1.90
C LEU A 245 -6.31 13.22 0.91
N CYS A 246 -7.24 12.53 0.25
CA CYS A 246 -6.88 11.54 -0.78
C CYS A 246 -6.32 12.19 -2.04
N SER A 247 -6.84 13.36 -2.43
CA SER A 247 -6.36 14.11 -3.60
C SER A 247 -4.99 14.73 -3.36
N GLU A 248 -4.73 15.16 -2.12
CA GLU A 248 -3.45 15.70 -1.67
C GLU A 248 -2.31 14.67 -1.81
N THR A 249 -2.56 13.41 -1.43
CA THR A 249 -1.56 12.37 -1.58
C THR A 249 -1.20 12.19 -3.07
N VAL A 250 -2.19 12.05 -3.97
CA VAL A 250 -1.94 11.87 -5.41
C VAL A 250 -1.24 13.08 -6.02
N SER A 251 -1.70 14.29 -5.69
CA SER A 251 -1.18 15.54 -6.23
C SER A 251 0.30 15.73 -5.89
N TRP A 252 0.70 15.38 -4.67
CA TRP A 252 2.09 15.49 -4.23
C TRP A 252 3.04 14.59 -5.03
N TYR A 253 2.70 13.31 -5.25
CA TYR A 253 3.55 12.42 -6.05
C TYR A 253 3.65 12.91 -7.50
N TYR A 254 2.56 13.42 -8.05
CA TYR A 254 2.58 13.97 -9.40
C TYR A 254 3.47 15.22 -9.49
N HIS A 255 3.35 16.15 -8.55
CA HIS A 255 4.22 17.33 -8.45
C HIS A 255 5.70 16.93 -8.30
N GLN A 256 6.02 16.17 -7.26
CA GLN A 256 7.39 15.83 -6.85
C GLN A 256 8.16 15.12 -7.96
N PHE A 257 7.47 14.27 -8.72
CA PHE A 257 8.09 13.44 -9.77
C PHE A 257 7.77 13.93 -11.18
N GLY A 258 7.28 15.16 -11.33
CA GLY A 258 7.17 15.87 -12.59
C GLY A 258 6.10 15.35 -13.55
N VAL A 259 5.05 14.71 -13.04
CA VAL A 259 3.84 14.42 -13.81
C VAL A 259 3.10 15.74 -14.03
N ARG A 260 3.00 16.17 -15.29
CA ARG A 260 2.29 17.41 -15.67
C ARG A 260 1.21 17.11 -16.69
N ILE A 261 0.04 17.68 -16.51
CA ILE A 261 -1.09 17.54 -17.43
C ILE A 261 -1.32 18.89 -18.10
N ASP A 262 -1.12 18.95 -19.41
CA ASP A 262 -1.07 20.19 -20.21
C ASP A 262 -0.19 21.32 -19.62
N GLY A 263 0.92 20.93 -18.97
CA GLY A 263 1.84 21.86 -18.34
C GLY A 263 1.45 22.31 -16.93
N GLU A 264 0.27 21.94 -16.45
CA GLU A 264 -0.18 22.15 -15.07
C GLU A 264 0.68 21.37 -14.08
N ASP A 265 0.89 21.98 -12.92
CA ASP A 265 1.65 21.44 -11.81
C ASP A 265 0.71 21.21 -10.62
N PHE A 266 0.63 19.98 -10.13
CA PHE A 266 -0.32 19.56 -9.09
C PHE A 266 0.12 19.94 -7.66
N ARG A 267 1.00 20.93 -7.50
CA ARG A 267 1.49 21.36 -6.17
C ARG A 267 0.35 21.86 -5.28
N ASP A 268 -0.54 22.67 -5.84
CA ASP A 268 -1.53 23.46 -5.10
C ASP A 268 -2.96 22.96 -5.36
N ILE A 269 -3.16 21.65 -5.20
CA ILE A 269 -4.48 21.01 -5.28
C ILE A 269 -5.11 20.97 -3.90
N HIS A 270 -6.32 21.51 -3.79
CA HIS A 270 -7.09 21.64 -2.55
C HIS A 270 -8.33 20.75 -2.50
N VAL A 271 -8.82 20.31 -3.67
CA VAL A 271 -10.00 19.43 -3.78
C VAL A 271 -9.82 18.43 -4.92
N HIS A 272 -10.46 17.26 -4.80
CA HIS A 272 -10.33 16.20 -5.81
C HIS A 272 -10.70 16.66 -7.23
N SER A 273 -11.67 17.57 -7.34
CA SER A 273 -12.24 17.99 -8.62
C SER A 273 -11.22 18.72 -9.46
N GLN A 274 -10.23 19.39 -8.86
CA GLN A 274 -9.16 20.05 -9.60
C GLN A 274 -8.28 19.05 -10.36
N ILE A 275 -7.98 17.88 -9.78
CA ILE A 275 -7.23 16.83 -10.50
C ILE A 275 -8.08 16.29 -11.64
N HIS A 276 -9.34 15.98 -11.37
CA HIS A 276 -10.30 15.51 -12.37
C HIS A 276 -10.40 16.48 -13.56
N ASP A 277 -10.63 17.76 -13.26
CA ASP A 277 -10.81 18.83 -14.25
C ASP A 277 -9.52 19.02 -15.07
N ALA A 278 -8.33 18.95 -14.47
CA ALA A 278 -7.07 19.02 -15.21
C ALA A 278 -6.93 17.90 -16.26
N PHE A 279 -7.29 16.65 -15.91
CA PHE A 279 -7.30 15.55 -16.88
C PHE A 279 -8.40 15.70 -17.94
N HIS A 280 -9.55 16.25 -17.55
CA HIS A 280 -10.67 16.49 -18.45
C HIS A 280 -10.35 17.58 -19.48
N ASP A 281 -9.88 18.74 -19.03
CA ASP A 281 -9.49 19.89 -19.86
C ASP A 281 -8.33 19.54 -20.81
N ALA A 282 -7.42 18.67 -20.38
CA ALA A 282 -6.34 18.17 -21.20
C ALA A 282 -6.76 17.06 -22.18
N ASP A 283 -8.04 16.70 -22.25
CA ASP A 283 -8.60 15.68 -23.15
C ASP A 283 -8.06 14.26 -22.87
N ARG A 284 -7.79 13.97 -21.59
CA ARG A 284 -7.13 12.75 -21.07
C ARG A 284 -7.95 11.98 -20.02
N LEU A 285 -9.21 12.37 -19.79
CA LEU A 285 -10.12 11.71 -18.85
C LEU A 285 -11.02 10.68 -19.55
N TYR A 286 -11.02 9.46 -19.01
CA TYR A 286 -11.82 8.33 -19.50
C TYR A 286 -12.68 7.79 -18.38
N CYS A 287 -14.00 7.73 -18.54
CA CYS A 287 -14.89 7.18 -17.51
C CYS A 287 -15.38 5.79 -17.89
N TYR A 288 -15.53 4.92 -16.89
CA TYR A 288 -16.06 3.59 -17.09
C TYR A 288 -17.53 3.68 -17.52
N HIS A 289 -17.95 2.76 -18.36
CA HIS A 289 -19.29 2.73 -18.92
C HIS A 289 -19.85 1.32 -18.78
N ALA A 290 -20.48 1.01 -17.64
CA ALA A 290 -20.94 -0.34 -17.28
C ALA A 290 -21.63 -1.11 -18.42
N SER A 291 -22.61 -0.52 -19.10
CA SER A 291 -23.35 -1.21 -20.18
C SER A 291 -22.54 -1.56 -21.43
N ARG A 292 -21.33 -1.00 -21.56
CA ARG A 292 -20.38 -1.32 -22.63
C ARG A 292 -19.16 -2.07 -22.11
N ASN A 293 -18.94 -2.11 -20.80
CA ASN A 293 -17.77 -2.67 -20.14
C ASN A 293 -16.47 -2.12 -20.75
N GLN A 294 -16.36 -0.79 -20.82
CA GLN A 294 -15.24 -0.07 -21.43
C GLN A 294 -15.02 1.27 -20.74
N TRP A 295 -13.75 1.72 -20.69
CA TRP A 295 -13.41 3.09 -20.35
C TRP A 295 -13.51 3.95 -21.60
N ILE A 296 -14.41 4.92 -21.59
CA ILE A 296 -14.75 5.76 -22.74
C ILE A 296 -14.46 7.21 -22.37
N LYS A 297 -13.85 7.91 -23.32
CA LYS A 297 -13.51 9.31 -23.14
C LYS A 297 -14.74 10.20 -22.94
N ARG A 298 -14.58 11.22 -22.11
CA ARG A 298 -15.50 12.36 -21.98
C ARG A 298 -14.89 13.56 -22.70
N ASP A 299 -15.65 14.20 -23.60
CA ASP A 299 -15.24 15.47 -24.20
C ASP A 299 -15.42 16.64 -23.22
N ALA A 300 -15.02 17.85 -23.61
CA ALA A 300 -15.12 19.07 -22.81
C ALA A 300 -16.55 19.39 -22.31
N ASP A 301 -17.60 18.88 -22.97
CA ASP A 301 -18.99 19.06 -22.57
C ASP A 301 -19.53 17.83 -21.78
N TYR A 302 -18.62 16.93 -21.36
CA TYR A 302 -18.91 15.65 -20.70
C TYR A 302 -19.74 14.67 -21.54
N HIS A 303 -19.76 14.80 -22.87
CA HIS A 303 -20.38 13.80 -23.73
C HIS A 303 -19.46 12.60 -23.93
N TRP A 304 -20.08 11.43 -24.10
CA TRP A 304 -19.38 10.20 -24.45
C TRP A 304 -18.83 10.27 -25.88
N VAL A 305 -17.52 10.15 -26.03
CA VAL A 305 -16.86 10.06 -27.34
C VAL A 305 -16.70 8.59 -27.73
N TYR A 306 -17.79 7.99 -28.23
CA TYR A 306 -17.77 6.57 -28.60
C TYR A 306 -16.71 6.27 -29.67
N GLY A 307 -15.82 5.32 -29.37
CA GLY A 307 -14.70 4.94 -30.23
C GLY A 307 -13.34 5.45 -29.73
N ASP A 308 -13.33 6.41 -28.80
CA ASP A 308 -12.13 6.79 -28.05
C ASP A 308 -12.16 6.08 -26.68
N THR A 309 -11.45 4.95 -26.61
CA THR A 309 -11.43 4.08 -25.44
C THR A 309 -10.02 3.93 -24.91
N TYR A 310 -9.89 3.69 -23.62
CA TYR A 310 -8.61 3.49 -22.95
C TYR A 310 -8.61 2.22 -22.11
N VAL A 311 -7.43 1.65 -21.88
CA VAL A 311 -7.24 0.59 -20.89
C VAL A 311 -6.34 1.16 -19.81
N PRO A 312 -6.80 1.24 -18.56
CA PRO A 312 -6.01 1.80 -17.47
C PRO A 312 -4.66 1.13 -17.33
N ARG A 313 -3.66 1.91 -16.93
CA ARG A 313 -2.27 1.49 -16.77
C ARG A 313 -1.71 1.92 -15.42
N PRO A 314 -0.65 1.25 -14.93
CA PRO A 314 0.05 1.67 -13.73
C PRO A 314 0.47 3.16 -13.81
N GLY A 315 0.27 3.88 -12.72
CA GLY A 315 0.55 5.30 -12.56
C GLY A 315 -0.60 6.22 -12.94
N ASP A 316 -1.62 5.72 -13.65
CA ASP A 316 -2.80 6.52 -13.97
C ASP A 316 -3.57 6.92 -12.70
N TYR A 317 -4.19 8.09 -12.77
CA TYR A 317 -5.09 8.59 -11.74
C TYR A 317 -6.42 7.84 -11.82
N LEU A 318 -6.94 7.35 -10.70
CA LEU A 318 -8.29 6.80 -10.59
C LEU A 318 -9.13 7.69 -9.67
N ASP A 319 -10.22 8.21 -10.23
CA ASP A 319 -11.23 8.99 -9.53
C ASP A 319 -12.48 8.14 -9.29
N ARG A 320 -13.01 8.22 -8.08
CA ARG A 320 -14.33 7.73 -7.72
C ARG A 320 -15.24 8.91 -7.44
N LYS A 321 -16.17 9.22 -8.33
CA LYS A 321 -17.14 10.30 -8.14
C LYS A 321 -18.43 9.76 -7.52
N SER A 322 -18.83 10.36 -6.39
CA SER A 322 -20.12 10.10 -5.77
C SER A 322 -21.22 10.77 -6.60
N THR A 323 -22.27 10.05 -6.99
CA THR A 323 -23.40 10.65 -7.76
C THR A 323 -24.37 11.44 -6.88
N GLY A 324 -24.15 11.49 -5.56
CA GLY A 324 -25.00 12.16 -4.58
C GLY A 324 -24.59 13.62 -4.32
N THR A 325 -25.37 14.57 -4.83
CA THR A 325 -25.14 16.02 -4.69
C THR A 325 -25.39 16.59 -3.27
N SER A 326 -25.68 15.76 -2.27
CA SER A 326 -26.23 16.22 -0.98
C SER A 326 -25.34 15.99 0.25
N SER A 327 -24.18 15.36 0.13
CA SER A 327 -23.34 15.00 1.29
C SER A 327 -21.97 15.67 1.34
N GLY A 328 -21.61 16.54 0.38
CA GLY A 328 -20.25 17.11 0.34
C GLY A 328 -19.17 16.03 0.17
N ASP A 329 -19.54 14.90 -0.45
CA ASP A 329 -18.61 13.82 -0.77
C ASP A 329 -17.92 14.16 -2.10
N ASP A 330 -16.81 14.89 -1.98
CA ASP A 330 -15.92 15.33 -3.05
C ASP A 330 -15.11 14.16 -3.62
N GLY A 331 -15.76 13.04 -3.94
CA GLY A 331 -15.13 11.88 -4.58
C GLY A 331 -13.96 11.25 -3.80
N HIS A 332 -13.15 10.43 -4.49
CA HIS A 332 -11.96 9.81 -3.92
C HIS A 332 -10.87 9.60 -4.98
N ALA A 333 -9.66 10.07 -4.68
CA ALA A 333 -8.50 10.03 -5.58
C ALA A 333 -7.54 8.91 -5.20
N MET A 334 -7.12 8.13 -6.19
CA MET A 334 -6.18 7.00 -6.04
C MET A 334 -5.21 6.94 -7.24
N VAL A 335 -4.15 6.15 -7.12
CA VAL A 335 -3.25 5.84 -8.24
C VAL A 335 -3.29 4.35 -8.54
N ILE A 336 -3.45 4.00 -9.82
CA ILE A 336 -3.49 2.60 -10.27
C ILE A 336 -2.08 2.00 -10.22
N VAL A 337 -1.98 0.79 -9.69
CA VAL A 337 -0.74 0.00 -9.62
C VAL A 337 -0.79 -1.21 -10.56
N ASP A 338 -1.94 -1.87 -10.66
CA ASP A 338 -2.22 -2.95 -11.62
C ASP A 338 -3.69 -2.86 -12.05
N TRP A 339 -3.96 -3.28 -13.29
CA TRP A 339 -5.32 -3.35 -13.82
C TRP A 339 -5.62 -4.77 -14.29
N ASP A 340 -6.63 -5.39 -13.68
CA ASP A 340 -7.13 -6.71 -14.09
C ASP A 340 -8.39 -6.56 -14.94
N GLU A 341 -8.20 -6.45 -16.26
CA GLU A 341 -9.28 -6.31 -17.25
C GLU A 341 -10.31 -7.46 -17.19
N SER A 342 -9.90 -8.67 -16.77
CA SER A 342 -10.79 -9.82 -16.71
C SER A 342 -11.78 -9.77 -15.55
N ARG A 343 -11.40 -9.07 -14.48
CA ARG A 343 -12.21 -8.90 -13.26
C ARG A 343 -12.72 -7.48 -13.08
N LEU A 344 -12.24 -6.52 -13.89
CA LEU A 344 -12.52 -5.09 -13.77
C LEU A 344 -12.13 -4.53 -12.40
N VAL A 345 -11.02 -5.05 -11.87
CA VAL A 345 -10.46 -4.66 -10.58
C VAL A 345 -9.18 -3.88 -10.82
N ALA A 346 -9.12 -2.66 -10.28
CA ALA A 346 -7.88 -1.90 -10.16
C ALA A 346 -7.24 -2.22 -8.80
N GLU A 347 -5.97 -2.63 -8.81
CA GLU A 347 -5.15 -2.52 -7.60
C GLU A 347 -4.64 -1.09 -7.53
N THR A 348 -4.89 -0.40 -6.42
CA THR A 348 -4.55 1.01 -6.26
C THR A 348 -3.66 1.23 -5.05
N ILE A 349 -2.88 2.32 -5.07
CA ILE A 349 -2.40 2.93 -3.84
C ILE A 349 -3.42 3.99 -3.43
N ASP A 350 -3.86 3.86 -2.19
CA ASP A 350 -4.83 4.73 -1.54
C ASP A 350 -4.17 5.41 -0.33
N GLY A 351 -4.48 6.69 -0.13
CA GLY A 351 -4.02 7.51 0.99
C GLY A 351 -5.18 8.28 1.63
N PRO A 352 -4.92 9.10 2.65
CA PRO A 352 -3.60 9.40 3.19
C PRO A 352 -3.14 8.48 4.35
N TYR A 353 -4.06 7.78 5.02
CA TYR A 353 -3.81 7.19 6.33
C TYR A 353 -4.25 5.72 6.38
N ASN A 354 -3.33 4.76 6.34
CA ASN A 354 -1.99 4.87 5.77
C ASN A 354 -2.02 4.80 4.23
N ILE A 355 -0.93 5.19 3.59
CA ILE A 355 -0.64 4.81 2.21
C ILE A 355 -0.64 3.29 2.16
N ASN A 356 -1.61 2.71 1.45
CA ASN A 356 -1.77 1.26 1.39
C ASN A 356 -2.29 0.81 0.03
N PHE A 357 -2.13 -0.48 -0.22
CA PHE A 357 -2.80 -1.13 -1.32
C PHE A 357 -4.30 -1.24 -1.05
N ARG A 358 -5.09 -1.03 -2.11
CA ARG A 358 -6.54 -1.18 -2.09
C ARG A 358 -7.03 -1.73 -3.42
N PRO A 359 -7.73 -2.88 -3.42
CA PRO A 359 -8.46 -3.33 -4.59
C PRO A 359 -9.75 -2.51 -4.75
N VAL A 360 -10.03 -2.08 -5.97
CA VAL A 360 -11.25 -1.38 -6.36
C VAL A 360 -11.95 -2.17 -7.46
N ASP A 361 -13.09 -2.76 -7.12
CA ASP A 361 -14.00 -3.38 -8.10
C ASP A 361 -14.82 -2.27 -8.77
N VAL A 362 -14.46 -1.91 -9.99
CA VAL A 362 -15.06 -0.77 -10.69
C VAL A 362 -16.48 -1.08 -11.12
N ASP A 363 -16.71 -2.28 -11.64
CA ASP A 363 -18.02 -2.69 -12.17
C ASP A 363 -19.05 -2.86 -11.05
N ALA A 364 -18.66 -3.52 -9.96
CA ALA A 364 -19.57 -3.74 -8.83
C ALA A 364 -19.99 -2.45 -8.14
N HIS A 365 -19.12 -1.43 -8.12
CA HIS A 365 -19.41 -0.15 -7.47
C HIS A 365 -20.16 0.85 -8.36
N GLU A 366 -20.11 0.76 -9.69
CA GLU A 366 -20.93 1.61 -10.56
C GLU A 366 -22.44 1.34 -10.38
N ASP A 367 -22.81 0.08 -10.16
CA ASP A 367 -24.20 -0.32 -9.92
C ASP A 367 -24.81 0.32 -8.66
N ASP A 368 -23.98 0.82 -7.73
CA ASP A 368 -24.37 1.53 -6.52
C ASP A 368 -24.50 3.05 -6.71
N GLY A 369 -24.43 3.54 -7.95
CA GLY A 369 -24.51 4.97 -8.27
C GLY A 369 -23.20 5.70 -8.01
N THR A 370 -22.09 5.10 -8.41
CA THR A 370 -20.76 5.72 -8.38
C THR A 370 -20.24 5.81 -9.80
N ASP A 371 -19.63 6.93 -10.20
CA ASP A 371 -18.97 7.01 -11.50
C ASP A 371 -17.45 6.89 -11.31
N TYR A 372 -16.79 5.99 -12.05
CA TYR A 372 -15.32 5.92 -12.05
C TYR A 372 -14.74 6.58 -13.28
N CYS A 373 -13.70 7.39 -13.10
CA CYS A 373 -12.94 7.98 -14.18
C CYS A 373 -11.44 7.76 -13.98
N VAL A 374 -10.71 7.63 -15.07
CA VAL A 374 -9.26 7.45 -15.12
C VAL A 374 -8.65 8.59 -15.90
N GLY A 375 -7.68 9.25 -15.27
CA GLY A 375 -6.82 10.24 -15.89
C GLY A 375 -5.56 9.58 -16.44
N ARG A 376 -5.40 9.57 -17.77
CA ARG A 376 -4.21 8.98 -18.43
C ARG A 376 -3.00 9.89 -18.25
N ILE A 377 -1.95 9.43 -17.57
CA ILE A 377 -0.71 10.23 -17.41
C ILE A 377 0.15 10.26 -18.70
N PRO A 378 0.98 11.30 -18.94
CA PRO A 378 1.77 11.44 -20.17
C PRO A 378 2.77 10.30 -20.40
N PHE A 379 3.24 9.69 -19.32
CA PHE A 379 4.15 8.55 -19.39
C PHE A 379 3.52 7.29 -19.99
N ASN A 380 2.18 7.27 -20.12
CA ASN A 380 1.39 6.16 -20.67
C ASN A 380 0.88 6.42 -22.09
N ASP A 381 1.30 7.49 -22.76
CA ASP A 381 0.96 7.80 -24.17
C ASP A 381 1.51 6.79 -25.19
#